data_AF-A0A9Q1JA60-F1
#
_entry.id   AF-A0A9Q1JA60-F1
#
_cell.length_a   1.000
_cell.length_b   1.000
_cell.length_c   1.000
_cell.angle_alpha   90.00
_cell.angle_beta   90.00
_cell.angle_gamma   90.00
#
_symmetry.space_group_name_H-M   'P 1'
#
loop_
_entity.id
_entity.type
_entity.pdbx_description
1 polymer ?
#
loop_
_entity_poly.entity_id
_entity_poly.type
_entity_poly.pdbx_seq_one_letter_code
_entity_poly.pdbx_strand_id
1 'polypeptide(L)' 'MLLATKQICKEFTDLLSQDRSPLGNSRPQPILEPGIQSCLTHFSLISHGFGTPAMCAALTALQNYLTEGN' A
#
# COMPACT_ATOMS: atom_id res chain seq x y z
N MET A 1 -14.73 -0.84 -17.52
CA MET A 1 -14.62 -0.90 -16.05
C MET A 1 -13.37 -1.65 -15.59
N LEU A 2 -13.06 -2.83 -16.13
CA LEU A 2 -11.87 -3.63 -15.75
C LEU A 2 -10.52 -2.88 -15.89
N LEU A 3 -10.34 -2.10 -16.96
CA LEU A 3 -9.13 -1.27 -17.14
C LEU A 3 -8.96 -0.23 -16.02
N ALA A 4 -10.07 0.42 -15.62
CA ALA A 4 -10.05 1.38 -14.52
C ALA A 4 -9.71 0.71 -13.19
N THR A 5 -10.25 -0.48 -12.94
CA THR A 5 -9.91 -1.27 -11.73
C THR A 5 -8.43 -1.64 -11.68
N LYS A 6 -7.85 -2.09 -12.80
CA LYS A 6 -6.40 -2.38 -12.90
C LYS A 6 -5.56 -1.14 -12.60
N GLN A 7 -5.98 0.01 -13.12
CA GLN A 7 -5.27 1.27 -12.88
C GLN A 7 -5.35 1.70 -11.41
N ILE A 8 -6.52 1.61 -10.77
CA ILE A 8 -6.68 1.92 -9.35
C ILE A 8 -5.81 1.00 -8.48
N CYS A 9 -5.77 -0.31 -8.77
CA CYS A 9 -4.92 -1.24 -8.02
C CYS A 9 -3.44 -0.88 -8.11
N LYS A 10 -3.00 -0.40 -9.27
CA LYS A 10 -1.62 0.03 -9.49
C LYS A 10 -1.29 1.31 -8.73
N GLU A 11 -2.12 2.35 -8.85
CA GLU A 11 -1.94 3.62 -8.12
C GLU A 11 -1.93 3.38 -6.61
N PHE A 12 -2.80 2.49 -6.12
CA PHE A 12 -2.85 2.18 -4.70
C PHE A 12 -1.62 1.39 -4.23
N THR A 13 -1.12 0.45 -5.04
CA THR A 13 0.14 -0.25 -4.74
C THR A 13 1.33 0.71 -4.74
N ASP A 14 1.36 1.69 -5.66
CA ASP A 14 2.39 2.73 -5.71
C ASP A 14 2.36 3.59 -4.45
N LEU A 15 1.19 4.08 -4.04
CA LEU A 15 0.99 4.82 -2.79
C LEU A 15 1.49 4.02 -1.57
N LEU A 16 1.15 2.73 -1.48
CA LEU A 16 1.62 1.87 -0.39
C LEU A 16 3.14 1.65 -0.42
N SER A 17 3.77 1.63 -1.59
CA SER A 17 5.23 1.51 -1.72
C SER A 17 5.99 2.77 -1.24
N GLN A 18 5.28 3.91 -1.24
CA GLN A 18 5.75 5.18 -0.72
C GLN A 18 5.54 5.33 0.79
N ASP A 19 4.96 4.32 1.46
CA ASP A 19 4.84 4.34 2.92
C ASP A 19 6.23 4.44 3.57
N ARG A 20 6.41 5.51 4.36
CA ARG A 20 7.62 5.80 5.15
C ARG A 20 7.28 5.84 6.64
N SER A 21 6.46 4.89 7.07
CA SER A 21 6.12 4.73 8.49
C SER A 21 7.37 4.35 9.29
N PRO A 22 7.64 5.04 10.43
CA PRO A 22 8.77 4.68 11.28
C PRO A 22 8.54 3.30 11.91
N LEU A 23 9.45 2.36 11.64
CA LEU A 23 9.40 0.99 12.18
C LEU A 23 10.71 0.64 12.84
N GLY A 24 10.64 0.16 14.09
CA GLY A 24 11.82 -0.10 14.92
C GLY A 24 12.66 1.17 15.09
N ASN A 25 13.92 1.11 14.66
CA ASN A 25 14.83 2.26 14.72
C ASN A 25 14.91 3.05 13.39
N SER A 26 14.18 2.62 12.36
CA SER A 26 14.14 3.31 11.06
C SER A 26 13.22 4.53 11.12
N ARG A 27 13.75 5.69 10.77
CA ARG A 27 13.01 6.97 10.71
C ARG A 27 13.20 7.60 9.33
N PRO A 28 12.59 7.02 8.28
CA PRO A 28 12.68 7.58 6.94
C PRO A 28 12.00 8.97 6.88
N GLN A 29 12.47 9.83 5.98
CA GLN A 29 11.84 11.11 5.72
C GLN A 29 10.48 10.87 5.04
N PRO A 30 9.38 11.47 5.53
CA PRO A 30 8.08 11.34 4.88
C PRO A 30 8.11 12.00 3.50
N ILE A 31 7.58 11.30 2.50
CA ILE A 31 7.44 11.79 1.11
C ILE A 31 5.98 12.01 0.72
N LEU A 32 5.06 11.35 1.41
CA LEU A 32 3.62 11.50 1.25
C LEU A 32 3.12 12.70 2.05
N GLU A 33 1.97 13.24 1.64
CA GLU A 33 1.27 14.28 2.40
C GLU A 33 1.04 13.85 3.85
N PRO A 34 1.16 14.77 4.83
CA PRO A 34 1.09 14.44 6.26
C PRO A 34 -0.16 13.66 6.66
N GLY A 35 -1.31 13.97 6.05
CA GLY A 35 -2.56 13.26 6.30
C GLY A 35 -2.52 11.79 5.85
N ILE A 36 -1.94 11.53 4.68
CA ILE A 36 -1.84 10.16 4.13
C ILE A 36 -0.81 9.35 4.93
N GLN A 37 0.37 9.92 5.17
CA GLN A 37 1.43 9.25 5.94
C GLN A 37 0.98 8.97 7.38
N SER A 38 0.21 9.85 8.01
CA SER A 38 -0.32 9.62 9.36
C SER A 38 -1.24 8.40 9.41
N CYS A 39 -2.17 8.27 8.44
CA CYS A 39 -3.04 7.11 8.33
C CYS A 39 -2.25 5.80 8.12
N LEU A 40 -1.26 5.81 7.23
CA LEU A 40 -0.40 4.65 7.00
C LEU A 40 0.45 4.31 8.22
N THR A 41 0.97 5.32 8.92
CA THR A 41 1.74 5.14 10.17
C THR A 41 0.89 4.51 11.25
N HIS A 42 -0.33 5.00 11.45
CA HIS A 42 -1.26 4.40 12.39
C HIS A 42 -1.56 2.94 12.03
N PHE A 43 -1.84 2.66 10.75
CA PHE A 43 -2.05 1.30 10.26
C PHE A 43 -0.82 0.41 10.47
N SER A 44 0.39 0.93 10.23
CA SER A 44 1.64 0.21 10.42
C SER A 44 1.92 -0.06 11.90
N LEU A 45 1.56 0.85 12.81
CA LEU A 45 1.69 0.66 14.25
C LEU A 45 0.75 -0.45 14.76
N ILE A 46 -0.52 -0.46 14.34
CA ILE A 46 -1.49 -1.50 14.77
C ILE A 46 -1.17 -2.88 14.18
N SER A 47 -0.60 -2.92 12.98
CA SER A 47 -0.26 -4.16 12.27
C SER A 47 1.17 -4.63 12.52
N HIS A 48 1.89 -3.98 13.44
CA HIS A 48 3.30 -4.25 13.75
C HIS A 48 4.23 -4.23 12.51
N GLY A 49 3.94 -3.36 11.55
CA GLY A 49 4.72 -3.19 10.32
C GLY A 49 4.40 -4.18 9.21
N PHE A 50 3.50 -5.14 9.44
CA PHE A 50 3.15 -6.15 8.44
C PHE A 50 1.95 -5.77 7.56
N GLY A 51 1.17 -4.76 7.96
CA GLY A 51 -0.04 -4.37 7.24
C GLY A 51 0.21 -3.94 5.80
N THR A 52 1.17 -3.04 5.57
CA THR A 52 1.49 -2.56 4.21
C THR A 52 1.94 -3.71 3.28
N PRO A 53 2.88 -4.59 3.68
CA PRO A 53 3.19 -5.81 2.92
C PRO A 53 1.98 -6.72 2.63
N ALA A 54 1.11 -6.93 3.61
CA ALA A 54 -0.08 -7.77 3.44
C ALA A 54 -1.05 -7.19 2.39
N MET A 55 -1.27 -5.87 2.43
CA MET A 55 -2.11 -5.18 1.44
C MET A 55 -1.52 -5.26 0.03
N CYS A 56 -0.21 -5.06 -0.13
CA CYS A 56 0.47 -5.24 -1.42
C CYS A 56 0.30 -6.67 -1.97
N ALA A 57 0.41 -7.70 -1.12
CA ALA A 57 0.18 -9.08 -1.52
C ALA A 57 -1.27 -9.32 -1.97
N ALA A 58 -2.24 -8.80 -1.23
CA ALA A 58 -3.66 -8.90 -1.60
C ALA A 58 -3.97 -8.21 -2.93
N LEU A 59 -3.43 -7.02 -3.17
CA LEU A 59 -3.57 -6.29 -4.43
C LEU A 59 -2.89 -7.03 -5.59
N THR A 60 -1.79 -7.72 -5.34
CA THR A 60 -1.12 -8.56 -6.35
C THR A 60 -2.03 -9.73 -6.75
N ALA A 61 -2.62 -10.43 -5.78
CA ALA A 61 -3.57 -11.50 -6.07
C ALA A 61 -4.80 -10.97 -6.84
N LEU A 62 -5.33 -9.81 -6.46
CA LEU A 62 -6.45 -9.18 -7.17
C LEU A 62 -6.07 -8.81 -8.62
N GLN A 63 -4.88 -8.25 -8.85
CA GLN A 63 -4.41 -7.93 -10.20
C GLN A 63 -4.23 -9.17 -11.08
N ASN A 64 -3.75 -10.28 -10.50
CA ASN A 64 -3.66 -11.56 -11.18
C ASN A 64 -5.04 -12.09 -11.53
N TYR A 65 -5.99 -12.10 -10.58
CA TYR A 65 -7.37 -12.49 -10.83
C TYR A 65 -8.03 -11.69 -11.97
N LEU A 66 -7.84 -10.36 -11.99
CA LEU A 66 -8.36 -9.48 -13.05
C LEU A 66 -7.67 -9.70 -14.41
N THR A 67 -6.54 -10.39 -14.44
CA THR A 67 -5.80 -10.73 -15.66
C THR A 67 -6.12 -12.13 -16.14
N GLU A 68 -6.30 -13.09 -15.23
CA GLU A 68 -6.74 -14.46 -15.53
C GLU A 68 -8.22 -14.54 -15.96
N GLY A 69 -9.07 -13.58 -15.55
CA GLY A 69 -10.47 -13.50 -15.95
C GLY A 69 -10.74 -12.99 -17.37
N ASN A 70 -9.72 -12.92 -18.25
CA ASN A 70 -9.78 -12.52 -19.66
C ASN A 70 -9.07 -13.56 -20.53
#